data_AF-N9C0E3-F1
#
_entry.id   AF-N9C0E3-F1
#
_cell.length_a   1.000
_cell.length_b   1.000
_cell.length_c   1.000
_cell.angle_alpha   90.00
_cell.angle_beta   90.00
_cell.angle_gamma   90.00
#
_symmetry.space_group_name_H-M   'P 1'
#
loop_
_entity.id
_entity.type
_entity.pdbx_description
1 polymer ?
#
loop_
_entity_poly.entity_id
_entity_poly.type
_entity_poly.pdbx_seq_one_letter_code
_entity_poly.pdbx_strand_id
1 'polypeptide(L)'
;MKTYTQLNPVSKDLIIKISILKTMMYCGALWGLYHQGWAIKSDQDDFVFPFWLNGVQAHRYAKKHWPNYVPKKITPQDFQESLLPTLTRLNVTPALFNSNQRKFKLSTQQMRHFFFAPASNLKIA
;
A
#
# COMPACT_ATOMS: atom_id res chain seq x y z
N MET A 1 -12.51 -4.87 29.51
CA MET A 1 -11.89 -6.02 28.80
C MET A 1 -10.97 -5.48 27.71
N LYS A 2 -9.67 -5.81 27.73
CA LYS A 2 -8.73 -5.44 26.67
C LYS A 2 -8.71 -6.57 25.65
N THR A 3 -9.26 -6.33 24.46
CA THR A 3 -9.26 -7.28 23.35
C THR A 3 -7.89 -7.26 22.69
N TYR A 4 -7.03 -8.22 23.05
CA TYR A 4 -5.76 -8.41 22.36
C TYR A 4 -6.05 -9.08 21.01
N THR A 5 -5.86 -8.34 19.92
CA THR A 5 -5.95 -8.89 18.56
C THR A 5 -4.90 -9.98 18.41
N GLN A 6 -5.32 -11.24 18.39
CA GLN A 6 -4.43 -12.37 18.13
C GLN A 6 -3.96 -12.28 16.67
N LEU A 7 -2.72 -11.82 16.48
CA LEU A 7 -2.05 -11.88 15.19
C LEU A 7 -1.48 -13.29 15.05
N ASN A 8 -2.05 -14.07 14.13
CA ASN A 8 -1.48 -15.37 13.73
C ASN A 8 0.00 -15.18 13.30
N PRO A 9 0.89 -16.13 13.59
CA PRO A 9 2.29 -16.03 13.17
C PRO A 9 2.36 -15.91 11.64
N VAL A 10 2.88 -14.77 11.20
CA VAL A 10 3.09 -14.45 9.78
C VAL A 10 4.17 -15.40 9.26
N SER A 11 3.93 -16.06 8.12
CA SER A 11 4.93 -16.98 7.55
C SER A 11 6.26 -16.24 7.27
N LYS A 12 7.40 -16.92 7.47
CA LYS A 12 8.74 -16.34 7.27
C LYS A 12 8.88 -15.69 5.88
N ASP A 13 8.32 -16.32 4.84
CA ASP A 13 8.29 -15.77 3.48
C ASP A 13 7.52 -14.44 3.38
N LEU A 14 6.41 -14.31 4.09
CA LEU A 14 5.61 -13.10 4.10
C LEU A 14 6.34 -11.97 4.85
N ILE A 15 7.04 -12.29 5.96
CA ILE A 15 7.90 -11.33 6.67
C ILE A 15 9.03 -10.82 5.75
N ILE A 16 9.71 -11.72 5.03
CA ILE A 16 10.78 -11.34 4.09
C ILE A 16 10.22 -10.43 3.00
N LYS A 17 9.09 -10.79 2.38
CA LYS A 17 8.41 -9.95 1.37
C LYS A 17 8.08 -8.57 1.92
N ILE A 18 7.48 -8.50 3.12
CA ILE A 18 7.12 -7.24 3.76
C ILE A 18 8.36 -6.38 4.05
N SER A 19 9.46 -6.98 4.53
CA SER A 19 10.71 -6.27 4.79
C SER A 19 11.28 -5.63 3.52
N ILE A 20 11.30 -6.37 2.41
CA ILE A 20 11.73 -5.84 1.11
C ILE A 20 10.83 -4.69 0.66
N LEU A 21 9.51 -4.86 0.75
CA LEU A 21 8.54 -3.81 0.39
C LEU A 21 8.74 -2.55 1.25
N LYS A 22 8.98 -2.70 2.55
CA LYS A 22 9.26 -1.61 3.48
C LYS A 22 10.50 -0.84 3.03
N THR A 23 11.62 -1.53 2.82
CA THR A 23 12.86 -0.89 2.35
C THR A 23 12.63 -0.11 1.05
N MET A 24 11.97 -0.72 0.06
CA MET A 24 11.67 -0.04 -1.20
C MET A 24 10.80 1.21 -1.01
N MET A 25 9.79 1.13 -0.15
CA MET A 25 8.94 2.27 0.17
C MET A 25 9.76 3.43 0.78
N TYR A 26 10.62 3.13 1.75
CA TYR A 26 11.49 4.13 2.40
C TYR A 26 12.58 4.69 1.47
N CYS A 27 13.02 3.94 0.45
CA CYS A 27 13.86 4.46 -0.62
C CYS A 27 13.12 5.42 -1.60
N GLY A 28 11.89 5.81 -1.27
CA GLY A 28 11.08 6.73 -2.08
C GLY A 28 10.49 6.07 -3.32
N ALA A 29 10.32 4.75 -3.31
CA ALA A 29 9.81 4.04 -4.46
C ALA A 29 8.27 4.04 -4.54
N LEU A 30 7.53 4.71 -3.64
CA LEU A 30 6.07 4.65 -3.61
C LEU A 30 5.40 5.62 -4.59
N TRP A 31 4.53 5.10 -5.46
CA TRP A 31 3.80 5.86 -6.49
C TRP A 31 2.31 5.52 -6.49
N GLY A 32 1.47 6.52 -6.72
CA GLY A 32 0.05 6.38 -7.05
C GLY A 32 -0.27 7.04 -8.39
N LEU A 33 -1.54 6.97 -8.78
CA LEU A 33 -2.06 7.67 -9.97
C LEU A 33 -2.97 8.82 -9.55
N TYR A 34 -2.79 9.99 -10.17
CA TYR A 34 -3.49 11.22 -9.80
C TYR A 34 -4.10 11.93 -11.01
N HIS A 35 -5.36 12.33 -10.88
CA HIS A 35 -6.08 13.23 -11.79
C HIS A 35 -7.20 13.91 -11.03
N GLN A 36 -6.97 15.14 -10.55
CA GLN A 36 -7.91 15.88 -9.65
C GLN A 36 -8.32 15.09 -8.39
N GLY A 37 -7.53 14.07 -8.02
CA GLY A 37 -7.87 13.10 -7.00
C GLY A 37 -7.02 11.84 -7.14
N TRP A 38 -6.93 11.08 -6.06
CA TRP A 38 -6.27 9.78 -6.09
C TRP A 38 -7.15 8.76 -6.80
N ALA A 39 -6.52 7.98 -7.66
CA ALA A 39 -7.24 6.98 -8.41
C ALA A 39 -7.62 5.79 -7.52
N ILE A 40 -8.90 5.39 -7.56
CA ILE A 40 -9.46 4.29 -6.78
C ILE A 40 -10.13 3.34 -7.75
N LYS A 41 -9.88 2.05 -7.59
CA LYS A 41 -10.42 1.00 -8.45
C LYS A 41 -11.45 0.17 -7.66
N SER A 42 -12.58 -0.15 -8.26
CA SER A 42 -13.48 -1.18 -7.74
C SER A 42 -12.89 -2.58 -7.96
N ASP A 43 -12.99 -3.42 -6.95
CA ASP A 43 -12.49 -4.78 -6.97
C ASP A 43 -13.46 -5.73 -6.28
N GLN A 44 -14.33 -6.33 -7.08
CA GLN A 44 -15.47 -7.12 -6.58
C GLN A 44 -16.29 -6.25 -5.62
N ASP A 45 -16.40 -6.66 -4.35
CA ASP A 45 -17.18 -5.99 -3.31
C ASP A 45 -16.40 -4.92 -2.54
N ASP A 46 -15.15 -4.62 -2.95
CA ASP A 46 -14.24 -3.76 -2.19
C ASP A 46 -13.59 -2.69 -3.06
N PHE A 47 -13.19 -1.57 -2.45
CA PHE A 47 -12.47 -0.50 -3.15
C PHE A 47 -10.99 -0.58 -2.85
N VAL A 48 -10.16 -0.42 -3.89
CA VAL A 48 -8.71 -0.48 -3.74
C VAL A 48 -8.03 0.78 -4.24
N PHE A 49 -7.02 1.20 -3.49
CA PHE A 49 -6.07 2.21 -3.92
C PHE A 49 -4.84 1.50 -4.51
N PRO A 50 -4.68 1.47 -5.85
CA PRO A 50 -3.52 0.86 -6.47
C PRO A 50 -2.30 1.76 -6.28
N PHE A 51 -1.21 1.15 -5.82
CA PHE A 51 0.10 1.80 -5.72
C PHE A 51 1.19 0.93 -6.34
N TRP A 52 2.31 1.55 -6.69
CA TRP A 52 3.45 0.91 -7.33
C TRP A 52 4.74 1.26 -6.60
N LEU A 53 5.71 0.35 -6.71
CA LEU A 53 7.08 0.58 -6.24
C LEU A 53 8.01 1.14 -7.33
N ASN A 54 7.44 1.60 -8.46
CA ASN A 54 8.19 2.13 -9.60
C ASN A 54 7.27 3.00 -10.47
N GLY A 55 7.64 4.27 -10.67
CA GLY A 55 6.87 5.22 -11.48
C GLY A 55 6.70 4.81 -12.94
N VAL A 56 7.65 4.08 -13.53
CA VAL A 56 7.55 3.53 -14.89
C VAL A 56 6.44 2.48 -14.97
N GLN A 57 6.27 1.65 -13.93
CA GLN A 57 5.18 0.67 -13.90
C GLN A 57 3.83 1.35 -13.74
N ALA A 58 3.74 2.37 -12.86
CA ALA A 58 2.54 3.19 -12.73
C ALA A 58 2.18 3.87 -14.06
N HIS A 59 3.17 4.42 -14.78
CA HIS A 59 2.97 5.06 -16.08
C HIS A 59 2.43 4.11 -17.13
N ARG A 60 3.05 2.93 -17.26
CA ARG A 60 2.62 1.90 -18.21
C ARG A 60 1.20 1.43 -17.89
N TYR A 61 0.87 1.26 -16.61
CA TYR A 61 -0.47 0.89 -16.20
C TYR A 61 -1.48 2.00 -16.56
N ALA A 62 -1.17 3.26 -16.25
CA ALA A 62 -2.03 4.40 -16.57
C ALA A 62 -2.33 4.51 -18.06
N LYS A 63 -1.31 4.40 -18.93
CA LYS A 63 -1.51 4.43 -20.39
C LYS A 63 -2.55 3.43 -20.90
N LYS A 64 -2.61 2.24 -20.28
CA LYS A 64 -3.53 1.18 -20.71
C LYS A 64 -4.89 1.27 -20.05
N HIS A 65 -4.94 1.65 -18.78
CA HIS A 65 -6.15 1.52 -17.97
C HIS A 65 -6.78 2.86 -17.60
N TRP A 66 -5.98 3.91 -17.37
CA TRP A 66 -6.40 5.23 -16.88
C TRP A 66 -5.65 6.37 -17.60
N PRO A 67 -5.96 6.65 -18.88
CA PRO A 67 -5.15 7.52 -19.74
C PRO A 67 -5.06 8.97 -19.26
N ASN A 68 -6.03 9.45 -18.48
CA ASN A 68 -6.05 10.81 -17.94
C ASN A 68 -5.26 10.96 -16.61
N TYR A 69 -4.83 9.84 -16.02
CA TYR A 69 -4.12 9.85 -14.76
C TYR A 69 -2.60 9.82 -14.96
N VAL A 70 -1.89 10.59 -14.13
CA VAL A 70 -0.43 10.65 -14.16
C VAL A 70 0.18 10.00 -12.91
N PRO A 71 1.34 9.33 -13.04
CA PRO A 71 2.10 8.86 -11.89
C PRO A 71 2.52 10.01 -10.99
N LYS A 72 2.19 9.90 -9.71
CA LYS A 72 2.59 10.84 -8.66
C LYS A 72 3.31 10.10 -7.55
N LYS A 73 4.52 10.57 -7.22
CA LYS A 73 5.32 10.04 -6.11
C LYS A 73 4.64 10.39 -4.78
N ILE A 74 4.69 9.47 -3.83
CA ILE A 74 4.14 9.64 -2.48
C ILE A 74 5.30 9.40 -1.51
N THR A 75 5.55 10.33 -0.61
CA THR A 75 6.58 10.14 0.42
C THR A 75 6.08 9.13 1.47
N PRO A 76 6.97 8.40 2.16
CA PRO A 76 6.57 7.54 3.27
C PRO A 76 5.77 8.30 4.34
N GLN A 77 6.16 9.54 4.62
CA GLN A 77 5.48 10.41 5.58
C GLN A 77 4.06 10.75 5.11
N ASP A 78 3.89 11.25 3.88
CA ASP A 78 2.57 11.57 3.33
C ASP A 78 1.67 10.33 3.27
N PHE A 79 2.26 9.17 2.96
CA PHE A 79 1.53 7.92 2.95
C PHE A 79 1.01 7.57 4.35
N GLN A 80 1.87 7.68 5.36
CA GLN A 80 1.52 7.37 6.76
C GLN A 80 0.50 8.36 7.34
N GLU A 81 0.77 9.64 7.22
CA GLU A 81 0.11 10.70 8.00
C GLU A 81 -1.15 11.22 7.30
N SER A 82 -1.20 11.15 5.96
CA SER A 82 -2.32 11.69 5.18
C SER A 82 -3.11 10.61 4.45
N LEU A 83 -2.42 9.77 3.66
CA LEU A 83 -3.12 8.84 2.77
C LEU A 83 -3.75 7.67 3.52
N LEU A 84 -3.02 6.99 4.41
CA LEU A 84 -3.54 5.84 5.16
C LEU A 84 -4.78 6.18 6.02
N PRO A 85 -4.83 7.31 6.76
CA PRO A 85 -6.04 7.74 7.45
C PRO A 85 -7.21 7.99 6.50
N THR A 86 -6.95 8.64 5.35
CA THR A 86 -7.97 8.91 4.33
C THR A 86 -8.55 7.62 3.76
N LEU A 87 -7.69 6.68 3.37
CA LEU A 87 -8.10 5.36 2.86
C LEU A 87 -8.90 4.58 3.90
N THR A 88 -8.51 4.67 5.19
CA THR A 88 -9.26 4.04 6.29
C THR A 88 -10.68 4.61 6.39
N ARG A 89 -10.82 5.93 6.34
CA ARG A 89 -12.13 6.61 6.40
C ARG A 89 -13.04 6.27 5.22
N LEU A 90 -12.45 6.08 4.03
CA LEU A 90 -13.19 5.77 2.80
C LEU A 90 -13.45 4.27 2.61
N ASN A 91 -13.02 3.42 3.56
CA ASN A 91 -13.05 1.96 3.43
C ASN A 91 -12.37 1.48 2.13
N VAL A 92 -11.17 2.00 1.86
CA VAL A 92 -10.38 1.68 0.67
C VAL A 92 -9.11 0.95 1.08
N THR A 93 -8.85 -0.20 0.45
CA THR A 93 -7.69 -1.04 0.77
C THR A 93 -6.51 -0.70 -0.14
N PRO A 94 -5.32 -0.34 0.40
CA PRO A 94 -4.12 -0.13 -0.41
C PRO A 94 -3.63 -1.46 -1.00
N ALA A 95 -3.35 -1.47 -2.30
CA ALA A 95 -2.95 -2.66 -3.04
C ALA A 95 -1.74 -2.39 -3.94
N LEU A 96 -0.72 -3.25 -3.83
CA LEU A 96 0.47 -3.20 -4.67
C LEU A 96 0.14 -3.79 -6.04
N PHE A 97 0.42 -3.03 -7.08
CA PHE A 97 0.29 -3.42 -8.48
C PHE A 97 1.67 -3.52 -9.15
N ASN A 98 1.72 -4.27 -10.25
CA ASN A 98 2.77 -4.13 -11.26
C ASN A 98 2.18 -3.49 -12.53
N SER A 99 2.85 -3.59 -13.68
CA SER A 99 2.37 -3.02 -14.93
C SER A 99 1.08 -3.67 -15.47
N ASN A 100 0.73 -4.90 -15.05
CA ASN A 100 -0.33 -5.70 -15.68
C ASN A 100 -1.38 -6.25 -14.70
N GLN A 101 -1.05 -6.41 -13.42
CA GLN A 101 -1.89 -7.08 -12.43
C GLN A 101 -1.58 -6.63 -11.00
N ARG A 102 -2.53 -6.92 -10.11
CA ARG A 102 -2.36 -6.80 -8.66
C ARG A 102 -1.41 -7.89 -8.16
N LYS A 103 -0.46 -7.52 -7.30
CA LYS A 103 0.46 -8.45 -6.65
C LYS A 103 0.08 -8.76 -5.21
N PHE A 104 -0.40 -7.76 -4.47
CA PHE A 104 -0.52 -7.89 -3.02
C PHE A 104 -1.50 -6.86 -2.45
N LYS A 105 -2.23 -7.22 -1.38
CA LYS A 105 -3.11 -6.30 -0.64
C LYS A 105 -2.76 -6.37 0.84
N LEU A 106 -2.80 -5.23 1.52
CA LEU A 106 -2.76 -5.14 2.97
C LEU A 106 -3.81 -4.16 3.43
N SER A 107 -4.46 -4.44 4.56
CA SER A 107 -5.34 -3.45 5.18
C SER A 107 -4.53 -2.22 5.61
N THR A 108 -5.20 -1.07 5.79
CA THR A 108 -4.52 0.15 6.26
C THR A 108 -3.87 -0.05 7.64
N GLN A 109 -4.45 -0.89 8.50
CA GLN A 109 -3.85 -1.27 9.79
C GLN A 109 -2.59 -2.13 9.60
N GLN A 110 -2.61 -3.11 8.70
CA GLN A 110 -1.43 -3.91 8.38
C GLN A 110 -0.33 -3.06 7.77
N MET A 111 -0.66 -2.13 6.87
CA MET A 111 0.30 -1.15 6.33
C MET A 111 0.94 -0.33 7.44
N ARG A 112 0.15 0.25 8.35
CA ARG A 112 0.68 0.98 9.51
C ARG A 112 1.60 0.12 10.36
N HIS A 113 1.17 -1.09 10.69
CA HIS A 113 1.93 -1.99 11.55
C HIS A 113 3.26 -2.41 10.91
N PHE A 114 3.24 -2.93 9.70
CA PHE A 114 4.45 -3.49 9.09
C PHE A 114 5.45 -2.42 8.65
N PHE A 115 4.95 -1.31 8.13
CA PHE A 115 5.80 -0.31 7.49
C PHE A 115 6.22 0.79 8.47
N PHE A 116 5.37 1.16 9.43
CA PHE A 116 5.57 2.36 10.25
C PHE A 116 5.64 2.09 11.76
N ALA A 117 5.39 0.86 12.24
CA ALA A 117 5.58 0.57 13.66
C ALA A 117 7.08 0.61 14.05
N PRO A 118 7.39 1.06 15.28
CA PRO A 118 8.73 0.93 15.85
C PRO A 118 9.20 -0.53 15.84
N ALA A 119 10.49 -0.76 15.61
CA ALA A 119 11.07 -2.11 15.53
C ALA A 119 10.82 -2.98 16.78
N SER A 120 10.58 -2.35 17.94
CA SER A 120 10.23 -3.02 19.20
C SER A 120 8.86 -3.73 19.20
N ASN A 121 7.99 -3.44 18.22
CA ASN A 121 6.64 -4.01 18.13
C ASN A 121 6.51 -5.17 17.13
N LEU A 122 7.56 -5.52 16.38
CA LEU A 122 7.59 -6.77 15.61
C LEU A 122 8.07 -7.90 16.53
N LYS A 123 7.20 -8.35 17.43
CA LYS A 123 7.46 -9.59 18.17
C LYS A 123 7.32 -10.76 17.19
N ILE A 124 8.45 -11.34 16.84
CA ILE A 124 8.54 -12.63 16.17
C ILE A 124 8.19 -13.67 17.23
N ALA A 125 7.06 -14.35 17.07
CA ALA A 125 6.75 -15.56 17.82
C ALA A 125 7.45 -16.75 17.18
#